data_AF-A0A9E3YUX9-F1
#
_entry.id   AF-A0A9E3YUX9-F1
#
_cell.length_a   1.000
_cell.length_b   1.000
_cell.length_c   1.000
_cell.angle_alpha   90.00
_cell.angle_beta   90.00
_cell.angle_gamma   90.00
#
_symmetry.space_group_name_H-M   'P 1'
#
loop_
_entity.id
_entity.type
_entity.pdbx_description
1 polymer ?
#
loop_
_entity_poly.entity_id
_entity_poly.type
_entity_poly.pdbx_seq_one_letter_code
_entity_poly.pdbx_strand_id
1 'polypeptide(L)'
;MIKGSKDYKHYFSNKERTVAYLNLPKCGCSSIKTYLASFPDGSSEDIHSKSYRDKFYLPAHQVQNTSVFTFTFVRSPQSRFLSFYKDKILRWDKNISVTMNKNGFSEAMSIDQTIDVLFSNQPEVLEPHIRPMSLIIYDQEGYQYAEYIGKLETFRQDITVIEKRTKVPFRIEDKNVSSKAANYAQLTELQEKRIREFFDQDYQAFGY
;
A
#
# COMPACT_ATOMS: atom_id res chain seq x y z
N MET A 1 -9.56 27.10 -9.08
CA MET A 1 -9.39 25.76 -9.68
C MET A 1 -8.09 25.15 -9.15
N ILE A 2 -8.17 24.27 -8.16
CA ILE A 2 -6.98 23.54 -7.67
C ILE A 2 -6.72 22.40 -8.65
N LYS A 3 -5.79 22.62 -9.58
CA LYS A 3 -5.12 21.52 -10.29
C LYS A 3 -4.18 20.87 -9.27
N GLY A 4 -4.46 19.64 -8.86
CA GLY A 4 -3.44 18.79 -8.24
C GLY A 4 -3.76 18.24 -6.85
N SER A 5 -4.65 17.26 -6.79
CA SER A 5 -4.33 16.03 -6.05
C SER A 5 -4.60 14.91 -7.04
N LYS A 6 -3.59 14.10 -7.37
CA LYS A 6 -3.87 12.83 -8.04
C LYS A 6 -4.66 12.04 -7.02
N ASP A 7 -5.92 11.73 -7.29
CA ASP A 7 -6.73 10.89 -6.43
C ASP A 7 -5.98 9.56 -6.23
N TYR A 8 -5.39 9.36 -5.05
CA TYR A 8 -4.49 8.22 -4.80
C TYR A 8 -5.27 6.92 -4.57
N LYS A 9 -6.60 7.00 -4.55
CA LYS A 9 -7.51 5.88 -4.38
C LYS A 9 -7.75 5.23 -5.73
N HIS A 10 -6.84 4.33 -6.07
CA HIS A 10 -6.94 3.52 -7.28
C HIS A 10 -7.07 2.05 -6.91
N TYR A 11 -8.00 1.40 -7.59
CA TYR A 11 -8.14 -0.05 -7.53
C TYR A 11 -7.42 -0.69 -8.69
N PHE A 12 -7.03 -1.94 -8.49
CA PHE A 12 -6.47 -2.82 -9.49
C PHE A 12 -7.38 -4.04 -9.62
N SER A 13 -8.09 -4.18 -10.74
CA SER A 13 -9.03 -5.28 -10.94
C SER A 13 -8.40 -6.47 -11.66
N ASN A 14 -9.04 -7.63 -11.55
CA ASN A 14 -8.83 -8.69 -12.54
C ASN A 14 -9.44 -8.32 -13.91
N LYS A 15 -9.12 -9.09 -14.95
CA LYS A 15 -9.63 -8.88 -16.33
C LYS A 15 -11.15 -8.83 -16.39
N GLU A 16 -11.82 -9.69 -15.64
CA GLU A 16 -13.28 -9.83 -15.62
C GLU A 16 -13.98 -8.75 -14.79
N ARG A 17 -13.21 -7.89 -14.08
CA ARG A 17 -13.72 -6.85 -13.17
C ARG A 17 -14.72 -7.39 -12.16
N THR A 18 -14.47 -8.57 -11.61
CA THR A 18 -15.29 -9.17 -10.55
C THR A 18 -14.70 -8.93 -9.16
N VAL A 19 -13.39 -8.67 -9.11
CA VAL A 19 -12.66 -8.33 -7.90
C VAL A 19 -11.68 -7.20 -8.17
N ALA A 20 -11.55 -6.28 -7.21
CA ALA A 20 -10.58 -5.19 -7.29
C ALA A 20 -9.82 -4.94 -5.99
N TYR A 21 -8.51 -4.81 -6.10
CA TYR A 21 -7.59 -4.53 -5.01
C TYR A 21 -7.35 -3.02 -4.88
N LEU A 22 -7.77 -2.40 -3.79
CA LEU A 22 -7.38 -1.03 -3.46
C LEU A 22 -5.88 -0.99 -3.19
N ASN A 23 -5.12 -0.31 -4.04
CA ASN A 23 -3.66 -0.34 -4.00
C ASN A 23 -3.13 0.37 -2.75
N LEU A 24 -2.54 -0.40 -1.84
CA LEU A 24 -1.88 0.11 -0.64
C LEU A 24 -0.36 -0.15 -0.72
N PRO A 25 0.46 0.87 -0.98
CA PRO A 25 1.88 0.67 -1.15
C PRO A 25 2.54 0.13 0.13
N LYS A 26 3.57 -0.71 -0.07
CA LYS A 26 4.38 -1.35 0.99
C LYS A 26 3.65 -2.41 1.84
N CYS A 27 2.47 -2.83 1.39
CA CYS A 27 1.66 -3.90 1.99
C CYS A 27 1.52 -5.12 1.07
N GLY A 28 2.60 -5.53 0.40
CA GLY A 28 2.58 -6.69 -0.52
C GLY A 28 1.86 -6.45 -1.85
N CYS A 29 1.57 -5.19 -2.20
CA CYS A 29 0.76 -4.81 -3.36
C CYS A 29 1.26 -5.35 -4.71
N SER A 30 2.57 -5.50 -4.91
CA SER A 30 3.11 -5.94 -6.20
C SER A 30 2.69 -7.37 -6.53
N SER A 31 2.80 -8.29 -5.58
CA SER A 31 2.42 -9.70 -5.78
C SER A 31 0.92 -9.86 -6.04
N ILE A 32 0.09 -9.10 -5.32
CA ILE A 32 -1.37 -9.09 -5.54
C ILE A 32 -1.70 -8.58 -6.95
N LYS A 33 -1.11 -7.46 -7.37
CA LYS A 33 -1.35 -6.90 -8.71
C LYS A 33 -0.90 -7.84 -9.82
N THR A 34 0.31 -8.39 -9.72
CA THR A 34 0.82 -9.37 -10.69
C THR A 34 -0.11 -10.57 -10.81
N TYR A 35 -0.66 -11.06 -9.69
CA TYR A 35 -1.63 -12.16 -9.71
C TYR A 35 -2.94 -11.77 -10.40
N LEU A 36 -3.53 -10.63 -10.03
CA LEU A 36 -4.81 -10.19 -10.61
C LEU A 36 -4.72 -9.95 -12.12
N ALA A 37 -3.59 -9.48 -12.63
CA ALA A 37 -3.39 -9.28 -14.05
C ALA A 37 -3.20 -10.57 -14.84
N SER A 38 -2.61 -11.59 -14.22
CA SER A 38 -2.42 -12.88 -14.88
C SER A 38 -3.67 -13.75 -14.84
N PHE A 39 -4.55 -13.58 -13.86
CA PHE A 39 -5.79 -14.34 -13.73
C PHE A 39 -6.82 -14.02 -14.86
N PRO A 40 -7.54 -15.02 -15.40
CA PRO A 40 -7.45 -16.46 -15.10
C PRO A 40 -6.37 -17.21 -15.90
N ASP A 41 -5.90 -16.65 -17.00
CA ASP A 41 -5.14 -17.37 -18.04
C ASP A 41 -3.66 -17.61 -17.72
N GLY A 42 -3.14 -17.04 -16.63
CA GLY A 42 -1.73 -17.08 -16.25
C GLY A 42 -0.81 -16.17 -17.08
N SER A 43 -1.35 -15.29 -17.93
CA SER A 43 -0.56 -14.41 -18.80
C SER A 43 0.28 -13.41 -18.00
N SER A 44 1.60 -13.38 -18.18
CA SER A 44 2.46 -12.36 -17.57
C SER A 44 2.46 -11.08 -18.41
N GLU A 45 1.84 -10.01 -17.90
CA GLU A 45 2.01 -8.65 -18.43
C GLU A 45 2.90 -7.83 -17.48
N ASP A 46 3.74 -6.93 -18.01
CA ASP A 46 4.54 -6.02 -17.19
C ASP A 46 3.63 -5.04 -16.44
N ILE A 47 3.64 -5.15 -15.10
CA ILE A 47 2.78 -4.38 -14.19
C ILE A 47 3.06 -2.88 -14.18
N HIS A 48 4.16 -2.46 -14.79
CA HIS A 48 4.59 -1.08 -14.89
C HIS A 48 4.34 -0.46 -16.28
N SER A 49 3.86 -1.24 -17.25
CA SER A 49 3.55 -0.74 -18.60
C SER A 49 2.30 0.15 -18.64
N LYS A 50 2.22 1.04 -19.64
CA LYS A 50 1.08 1.96 -19.82
C LYS A 50 -0.21 1.21 -20.18
N SER A 51 -0.11 0.21 -21.07
CA SER A 51 -1.24 -0.66 -21.44
C SER A 51 -1.81 -1.42 -20.24
N TYR A 52 -0.96 -1.84 -19.30
CA TYR A 52 -1.36 -2.49 -18.07
C TYR A 52 -2.14 -1.54 -17.14
N ARG A 53 -1.73 -0.27 -17.04
CA ARG A 53 -2.47 0.71 -16.25
C ARG A 53 -3.88 0.93 -16.80
N ASP A 54 -3.99 1.15 -18.11
CA ASP A 54 -5.28 1.45 -18.74
C ASP A 54 -6.26 0.26 -18.70
N LYS A 55 -5.75 -0.97 -18.63
CA LYS A 55 -6.55 -2.20 -18.61
C LYS A 55 -7.11 -2.57 -17.24
N PHE A 56 -6.35 -2.33 -16.18
CA PHE A 56 -6.64 -2.88 -14.85
C PHE A 56 -6.83 -1.83 -13.75
N TYR A 57 -6.42 -0.58 -13.96
CA TYR A 57 -6.66 0.47 -12.97
C TYR A 57 -8.08 0.99 -13.09
N LEU A 58 -8.79 0.98 -11.96
CA LEU A 58 -10.11 1.59 -11.83
C LEU A 58 -10.01 2.77 -10.85
N PRO A 59 -10.35 4.00 -11.26
CA PRO A 59 -10.58 5.11 -10.33
C PRO A 59 -11.69 4.77 -9.34
N ALA A 60 -11.62 5.30 -8.12
CA ALA A 60 -12.58 4.94 -7.08
C ALA A 60 -14.06 5.16 -7.45
N HIS A 61 -14.36 6.27 -8.14
CA HIS A 61 -15.72 6.56 -8.60
C HIS A 61 -16.27 5.51 -9.59
N GLN A 62 -15.42 4.76 -10.29
CA GLN A 62 -15.86 3.68 -11.20
C GLN A 62 -16.18 2.38 -10.46
N VAL A 63 -15.77 2.24 -9.19
CA VAL A 63 -15.96 1.03 -8.40
C VAL A 63 -17.13 1.20 -7.42
N GLN A 64 -17.30 2.39 -6.85
CA GLN A 64 -18.29 2.70 -5.79
C GLN A 64 -19.76 2.40 -6.15
N ASN A 65 -20.10 2.21 -7.43
CA ASN A 65 -21.47 1.92 -7.89
C ASN A 65 -21.56 0.60 -8.70
N THR A 66 -20.67 -0.34 -8.43
CA THR A 66 -20.58 -1.62 -9.16
C THR A 66 -20.72 -2.80 -8.22
N SER A 67 -20.96 -4.00 -8.77
CA SER A 67 -20.96 -5.26 -8.01
C SER A 67 -19.54 -5.82 -7.78
N VAL A 68 -18.50 -5.02 -8.05
CA VAL A 68 -17.11 -5.46 -7.92
C VAL A 68 -16.75 -5.58 -6.45
N PHE A 69 -16.35 -6.77 -6.02
CA PHE A 69 -15.87 -6.96 -4.66
C PHE A 69 -14.52 -6.28 -4.46
N THR A 70 -14.42 -5.42 -3.46
CA THR A 70 -13.20 -4.67 -3.17
C THR A 70 -12.46 -5.18 -1.94
N PHE A 71 -11.13 -5.23 -2.02
CA PHE A 71 -10.32 -5.60 -0.87
C PHE A 71 -8.99 -4.84 -0.84
N THR A 72 -8.35 -4.81 0.32
CA THR A 72 -6.96 -4.37 0.46
C THR A 72 -6.24 -5.20 1.52
N PHE A 73 -4.95 -4.95 1.66
CA PHE A 73 -4.12 -5.52 2.71
C PHE A 73 -3.38 -4.40 3.41
N VAL A 74 -3.43 -4.38 4.74
CA VAL A 74 -2.61 -3.54 5.60
C VAL A 74 -1.39 -4.31 6.13
N ARG A 75 -0.48 -3.60 6.77
CA ARG A 75 0.72 -4.15 7.39
C ARG A 75 1.00 -3.36 8.67
N SER A 76 1.63 -3.96 9.68
CA SER A 76 2.11 -3.24 10.87
C SER A 76 2.78 -1.93 10.46
N PRO A 77 2.37 -0.77 11.02
CA PRO A 77 2.89 0.53 10.60
C PRO A 77 4.41 0.61 10.67
N GLN A 78 5.03 0.05 11.72
CA GLN A 78 6.49 -0.07 11.86
C GLN A 78 7.12 -0.87 10.71
N SER A 79 6.57 -2.04 10.39
CA SER A 79 7.10 -2.87 9.30
C SER A 79 6.92 -2.20 7.93
N ARG A 80 5.84 -1.45 7.74
CA ARG A 80 5.58 -0.66 6.54
C ARG A 80 6.56 0.51 6.41
N PHE A 81 6.83 1.23 7.50
CA PHE A 81 7.85 2.28 7.57
C PHE A 81 9.24 1.75 7.18
N LEU A 82 9.68 0.63 7.76
CA LEU A 82 10.98 0.04 7.43
C LEU A 82 11.06 -0.41 5.96
N SER A 83 9.94 -0.90 5.41
CA SER A 83 9.85 -1.22 3.99
C SER A 83 9.95 0.01 3.09
N PHE A 84 9.40 1.15 3.50
CA PHE A 84 9.57 2.43 2.81
C PHE A 84 11.01 2.90 2.90
N TYR A 85 11.57 2.98 4.12
CA TYR A 85 12.95 3.44 4.36
C TYR A 85 13.95 2.68 3.50
N LYS A 86 13.88 1.34 3.50
CA LYS A 86 14.77 0.50 2.68
C LYS A 86 14.62 0.75 1.18
N ASP A 87 13.37 0.84 0.69
CA ASP A 87 13.12 0.90 -0.75
C ASP A 87 13.31 2.31 -1.32
N LYS A 88 13.03 3.35 -0.53
CA LYS A 88 12.93 4.73 -1.01
C LYS A 88 14.02 5.64 -0.48
N ILE A 89 14.59 5.37 0.70
CA ILE A 89 15.66 6.19 1.29
C ILE A 89 17.03 5.55 1.05
N LEU A 90 17.18 4.26 1.36
CA LEU A 90 18.46 3.55 1.19
C LEU A 90 18.75 3.14 -0.27
N ARG A 91 17.70 2.89 -1.05
CA ARG A 91 17.78 2.53 -2.47
C ARG A 91 17.23 3.67 -3.31
N TRP A 92 17.77 4.86 -3.07
CA TRP A 92 17.30 6.08 -3.71
C TRP A 92 17.34 5.94 -5.23
N ASP A 93 16.20 6.19 -5.87
CA ASP A 93 16.09 6.25 -7.33
C ASP A 93 16.28 7.71 -7.76
N LYS A 94 17.15 7.98 -8.73
CA LYS A 94 17.34 9.33 -9.29
C LYS A 94 16.05 9.88 -9.94
N ASN A 95 15.11 9.00 -10.28
CA ASN A 95 13.75 9.35 -10.73
C ASN A 95 12.74 9.40 -9.58
N ILE A 96 13.19 9.72 -8.35
CA ILE A 96 12.33 9.87 -7.17
C ILE A 96 11.10 10.72 -7.50
N SER A 97 9.96 10.40 -6.89
CA SER A 97 8.76 11.19 -7.13
C SER A 97 9.00 12.65 -6.70
N VAL A 98 8.48 13.60 -7.47
CA VAL A 98 8.52 15.04 -7.10
C VAL A 98 7.94 15.27 -5.69
N THR A 99 6.98 14.44 -5.28
CA THR A 99 6.39 14.46 -3.95
C THR A 99 7.41 14.13 -2.85
N MET A 100 8.28 13.14 -3.04
CA MET A 100 9.34 12.79 -2.07
C MET A 100 10.26 13.99 -1.79
N ASN A 101 10.77 14.63 -2.83
CA ASN A 101 11.61 15.82 -2.69
C ASN A 101 10.85 16.98 -2.03
N LYS A 102 9.58 17.19 -2.40
CA LYS A 102 8.74 18.23 -1.80
C LYS A 102 8.44 18.00 -0.32
N ASN A 103 8.29 16.74 0.09
CA ASN A 103 8.15 16.41 1.51
C ASN A 103 9.47 16.54 2.28
N GLY A 104 10.62 16.70 1.60
CA GLY A 104 11.92 16.87 2.26
C GLY A 104 12.71 15.58 2.45
N PHE A 105 12.30 14.48 1.82
CA PHE A 105 13.12 13.26 1.79
C PHE A 105 14.32 13.44 0.87
N SER A 106 15.46 12.84 1.24
CA SER A 106 16.68 12.79 0.44
C SER A 106 17.37 11.43 0.53
N GLU A 107 18.31 11.18 -0.37
CA GLU A 107 19.14 9.96 -0.36
C GLU A 107 19.88 9.79 0.96
N ALA A 108 19.94 8.55 1.45
CA ALA A 108 20.76 8.16 2.61
C ALA A 108 20.50 8.91 3.93
N MET A 109 19.31 9.49 4.10
CA MET A 109 18.88 10.00 5.41
C MET A 109 18.93 8.90 6.48
N SER A 110 19.25 9.27 7.71
CA SER A 110 19.10 8.38 8.85
C SER A 110 17.61 8.11 9.15
N ILE A 111 17.35 7.10 9.99
CA ILE A 111 15.99 6.81 10.47
C ILE A 111 15.43 8.02 11.22
N ASP A 112 16.20 8.65 12.10
CA ASP A 112 15.74 9.81 12.86
C ASP A 112 15.40 10.99 11.95
N GLN A 113 16.26 11.30 10.97
CA GLN A 113 15.98 12.33 9.98
C GLN A 113 14.71 12.01 9.16
N THR A 114 14.51 10.73 8.82
CA THR A 114 13.31 10.29 8.08
C THR A 114 12.06 10.50 8.93
N ILE A 115 12.12 10.18 10.23
CA ILE A 115 11.03 10.42 11.17
C ILE A 115 10.78 11.92 11.34
N ASP A 116 11.83 12.74 11.46
CA ASP A 116 11.71 14.20 11.57
C ASP A 116 10.97 14.79 10.36
N VAL A 117 11.23 14.28 9.16
CA VAL A 117 10.48 14.65 7.95
C VAL A 117 9.01 14.27 8.05
N LEU A 118 8.66 13.11 8.62
CA LEU A 118 7.25 12.74 8.83
C LEU A 118 6.52 13.78 9.70
N PHE A 119 7.10 14.14 10.84
CA PHE A 119 6.53 15.12 11.76
C PHE A 119 6.55 16.56 11.23
N SER A 120 7.42 16.86 10.25
CA SER A 120 7.49 18.17 9.60
C SER A 120 6.45 18.35 8.49
N ASN A 121 5.68 17.31 8.15
CA ASN A 121 4.67 17.34 7.10
C ASN A 121 3.27 17.00 7.65
N GLN A 122 2.24 17.56 7.02
CA GLN A 122 0.87 17.07 7.22
C GLN A 122 0.74 15.67 6.60
N PRO A 123 0.17 14.67 7.31
CA PRO A 123 0.04 13.30 6.79
C PRO A 123 -0.63 13.19 5.42
N GLU A 124 -1.59 14.05 5.12
CA GLU A 124 -2.36 14.08 3.87
C GLU A 124 -1.48 14.41 2.65
N VAL A 125 -0.43 15.21 2.84
CA VAL A 125 0.47 15.65 1.77
C VAL A 125 1.69 14.74 1.60
N LEU A 126 1.86 13.76 2.48
CA LEU A 126 2.95 12.80 2.39
C LEU A 126 2.85 11.95 1.12
N GLU A 127 4.02 11.52 0.66
CA GLU A 127 4.18 10.53 -0.39
C GLU A 127 3.33 9.26 -0.09
N PRO A 128 2.61 8.70 -1.08
CA PRO A 128 1.73 7.54 -0.85
C PRO A 128 2.38 6.31 -0.23
N HIS A 129 3.69 6.11 -0.40
CA HIS A 129 4.38 4.95 0.17
C HIS A 129 4.63 5.05 1.67
N ILE A 130 4.46 6.22 2.28
CA ILE A 130 4.64 6.44 3.73
C ILE A 130 3.46 7.14 4.41
N ARG A 131 2.51 7.69 3.64
CA ARG A 131 1.24 8.20 4.15
C ARG A 131 0.52 7.15 5.02
N PRO A 132 -0.10 7.51 6.15
CA PRO A 132 -0.92 6.59 6.94
C PRO A 132 -1.92 5.80 6.08
N MET A 133 -2.03 4.49 6.34
CA MET A 133 -2.90 3.59 5.58
C MET A 133 -4.38 3.94 5.76
N SER A 134 -4.76 4.38 6.95
CA SER A 134 -6.10 4.89 7.27
C SER A 134 -6.52 6.01 6.32
N LEU A 135 -5.64 6.96 6.02
CA LEU A 135 -5.92 8.06 5.08
C LEU A 135 -6.05 7.61 3.61
N ILE A 136 -5.63 6.39 3.28
CA ILE A 136 -5.81 5.80 1.95
C ILE A 136 -7.11 4.98 1.91
N ILE A 137 -7.43 4.28 2.99
CA ILE A 137 -8.54 3.34 3.09
C ILE A 137 -9.86 4.03 3.42
N TYR A 138 -9.82 5.15 4.14
CA TYR A 138 -10.99 5.93 4.53
C TYR A 138 -10.98 7.32 3.88
N ASP A 139 -12.13 7.97 3.74
CA ASP A 139 -12.19 9.43 3.56
C ASP A 139 -12.43 10.16 4.88
N GLN A 140 -12.55 11.48 4.79
CA GLN A 140 -12.76 12.37 5.93
C GLN A 140 -14.15 12.19 6.57
N GLU A 141 -15.10 11.58 5.86
CA GLU A 141 -16.45 11.28 6.36
C GLU A 141 -16.52 9.86 6.97
N GLY A 142 -15.42 9.08 6.90
CA GLY A 142 -15.33 7.72 7.42
C GLY A 142 -15.77 6.65 6.43
N TYR A 143 -16.01 6.98 5.16
CA TYR A 143 -16.34 5.99 4.14
C TYR A 143 -15.15 5.07 3.86
N GLN A 144 -15.36 3.76 3.96
CA GLN A 144 -14.34 2.73 3.73
C GLN A 144 -14.30 2.32 2.26
N TYR A 145 -13.14 2.48 1.61
CA TYR A 145 -12.95 2.18 0.19
C TYR A 145 -12.69 0.69 -0.10
N ALA A 146 -12.49 -0.17 0.90
CA ALA A 146 -12.33 -1.60 0.66
C ALA A 146 -13.34 -2.38 1.49
N GLU A 147 -14.16 -3.23 0.89
CA GLU A 147 -15.13 -4.06 1.64
C GLU A 147 -14.45 -5.08 2.56
N TYR A 148 -13.22 -5.48 2.23
CA TYR A 148 -12.41 -6.35 3.09
C TYR A 148 -11.00 -5.80 3.27
N ILE A 149 -10.53 -5.79 4.51
CA ILE A 149 -9.19 -5.34 4.89
C ILE A 149 -8.49 -6.51 5.57
N GLY A 150 -7.60 -7.17 4.83
CA GLY A 150 -6.74 -8.22 5.38
C GLY A 150 -5.44 -7.68 5.96
N LYS A 151 -4.69 -8.48 6.71
CA LYS A 151 -3.35 -8.12 7.19
C LYS A 151 -2.29 -8.95 6.49
N LEU A 152 -1.16 -8.33 6.13
CA LEU A 152 -0.05 -9.03 5.52
C LEU A 152 0.55 -10.08 6.47
N GLU A 153 0.49 -9.84 7.79
CA GLU A 153 0.93 -10.76 8.82
C GLU A 153 0.09 -12.05 8.89
N THR A 154 -1.18 -11.98 8.47
CA THR A 154 -2.11 -13.11 8.39
C THR A 154 -2.55 -13.38 6.94
N PHE A 155 -1.66 -13.10 5.99
CA PHE A 155 -1.97 -13.09 4.56
C PHE A 155 -2.66 -14.37 4.09
N ARG A 156 -2.22 -15.55 4.55
CA ARG A 156 -2.80 -16.84 4.16
C ARG A 156 -4.24 -17.01 4.66
N GLN A 157 -4.53 -16.59 5.88
CA GLN A 157 -5.89 -16.63 6.43
C GLN A 157 -6.80 -15.65 5.66
N ASP A 158 -6.34 -14.42 5.47
CA ASP A 158 -7.10 -13.35 4.84
C ASP A 158 -7.37 -13.61 3.36
N ILE A 159 -6.38 -14.12 2.61
CA ILE A 159 -6.56 -14.41 1.19
C ILE A 159 -7.58 -15.53 0.98
N THR A 160 -7.62 -16.53 1.86
CA THR A 160 -8.64 -17.60 1.79
C THR A 160 -10.06 -17.07 2.00
N VAL A 161 -10.25 -16.03 2.81
CA VAL A 161 -11.58 -15.37 2.95
C VAL A 161 -11.98 -14.73 1.61
N ILE A 162 -11.04 -14.02 0.97
CA ILE A 162 -11.25 -13.38 -0.34
C ILE A 162 -11.54 -14.42 -1.43
N GLU A 163 -10.79 -15.53 -1.48
CA GLU A 163 -11.01 -16.62 -2.43
C GLU A 163 -12.41 -17.22 -2.28
N LYS A 164 -12.86 -17.48 -1.04
CA LYS A 164 -14.19 -18.04 -0.78
C LYS A 164 -15.31 -17.12 -1.24
N ARG A 165 -15.13 -15.80 -1.07
CA ARG A 165 -16.11 -14.78 -1.44
C ARG A 165 -16.16 -14.51 -2.94
N THR A 166 -15.02 -14.47 -3.61
CA THR A 166 -14.91 -14.09 -5.03
C THR A 166 -14.89 -15.27 -6.00
N LYS A 167 -14.60 -16.48 -5.50
CA LYS A 167 -14.28 -17.68 -6.31
C LYS A 167 -13.03 -17.53 -7.19
N VAL A 168 -12.26 -16.46 -7.01
CA VAL A 168 -10.94 -16.27 -7.64
C VAL A 168 -9.90 -16.94 -6.73
N PRO A 169 -9.23 -18.02 -7.16
CA PRO A 169 -8.10 -18.57 -6.42
C PRO A 169 -6.95 -17.56 -6.43
N PHE A 170 -6.18 -17.40 -5.36
CA PHE A 170 -5.00 -16.54 -5.27
C PHE A 170 -3.78 -17.39 -4.97
N ARG A 171 -3.19 -17.97 -6.03
CA ARG A 171 -1.96 -18.78 -5.95
C ARG A 171 -0.71 -17.91 -5.91
N ILE A 172 -0.58 -17.09 -4.88
CA ILE A 172 0.59 -16.24 -4.65
C ILE A 172 1.63 -17.08 -3.90
N GLU A 173 2.77 -17.33 -4.55
CA GLU A 173 3.91 -18.01 -3.92
C GLU A 173 4.50 -17.17 -2.79
N ASP A 174 4.96 -17.81 -1.70
CA ASP A 174 5.57 -17.10 -0.55
C ASP A 174 6.92 -16.44 -0.87
N LYS A 175 7.38 -16.49 -2.13
CA LYS A 175 8.69 -15.97 -2.57
C LYS A 175 8.90 -14.47 -2.28
N ASN A 176 7.82 -13.72 -2.07
CA ASN A 176 7.86 -12.28 -1.74
C ASN A 176 7.41 -11.93 -0.32
N VAL A 177 7.13 -12.93 0.52
CA VAL A 177 7.05 -12.68 1.96
C VAL A 177 8.46 -12.24 2.31
N SER A 178 8.66 -10.95 2.64
CA SER A 178 9.90 -10.53 3.28
C SER A 178 9.99 -11.39 4.53
N SER A 179 10.73 -12.49 4.42
CA SER A 179 10.89 -13.48 5.45
C SER A 179 11.26 -12.72 6.71
N LYS A 180 10.54 -13.03 7.79
CA LYS A 180 10.94 -12.84 9.19
C LYS A 180 12.11 -11.88 9.36
N ALA A 181 11.85 -10.68 9.90
CA ALA A 181 12.89 -9.91 10.57
C ALA A 181 14.22 -9.85 9.79
N ALA A 182 14.16 -9.49 8.50
CA ALA A 182 15.35 -9.37 7.66
C ALA A 182 16.21 -8.21 8.20
N ASN A 183 17.00 -8.47 9.25
CA ASN A 183 17.98 -7.58 9.90
C ASN A 183 17.74 -6.11 9.59
N TYR A 184 16.55 -5.62 9.96
CA TYR A 184 16.34 -4.18 9.94
C TYR A 184 17.29 -3.60 10.98
N ALA A 185 17.82 -2.40 10.75
CA ALA A 185 18.44 -1.66 11.84
C ALA A 185 17.47 -1.74 13.02
N GLN A 186 17.93 -2.32 14.13
CA GLN A 186 17.09 -2.41 15.31
C GLN A 186 16.70 -0.99 15.66
N LEU A 187 15.41 -0.69 15.54
CA LEU A 187 14.89 0.60 15.94
C LEU A 187 15.19 0.75 17.42
N THR A 188 15.66 1.93 17.82
CA THR A 188 15.73 2.22 19.24
C THR A 188 14.32 2.36 19.81
N GLU A 189 14.15 2.14 21.11
CA GLU A 189 12.85 2.32 21.77
C GLU A 189 12.24 3.71 21.48
N LEU A 190 13.10 4.74 21.40
CA LEU A 190 12.68 6.10 21.05
C LEU A 190 12.15 6.18 19.61
N GLN A 191 12.82 5.55 18.64
CA GLN A 191 12.37 5.51 17.24
C GLN A 191 11.05 4.76 17.11
N GLU A 192 10.89 3.63 17.79
CA GLU A 192 9.64 2.87 17.79
C GLU A 192 8.49 3.70 18.38
N LYS A 193 8.73 4.39 19.50
CA LYS A 193 7.75 5.28 20.12
C LYS A 193 7.31 6.39 19.17
N ARG A 194 8.25 7.07 18.51
CA ARG A 194 7.95 8.17 17.56
C ARG A 194 7.20 7.67 16.32
N ILE A 195 7.57 6.50 15.79
CA ILE A 195 6.85 5.87 14.68
C ILE A 195 5.42 5.52 15.11
N ARG A 196 5.24 4.95 16.30
CA ARG A 196 3.91 4.64 16.85
C ARG A 196 3.07 5.90 17.02
N GLU A 197 3.64 6.96 17.57
CA GLU A 197 2.97 8.26 17.72
C GLU A 197 2.50 8.81 16.36
N PHE A 198 3.37 8.80 15.35
CA PHE A 198 3.01 9.29 14.02
C PHE A 198 1.90 8.46 13.36
N PHE A 199 1.93 7.14 13.52
CA PHE A 199 0.97 6.20 12.90
C PHE A 199 -0.14 5.75 13.87
N ASP A 200 -0.42 6.46 14.95
CA ASP A 200 -1.36 6.01 15.98
C ASP A 200 -2.74 5.65 15.40
N GLN A 201 -3.24 6.46 14.46
CA GLN A 201 -4.49 6.18 13.76
C GLN A 201 -4.49 4.83 13.03
N ASP A 202 -3.37 4.43 12.41
CA ASP A 202 -3.27 3.11 11.77
C ASP A 202 -3.24 1.98 12.81
N TYR A 203 -2.56 2.20 13.94
CA TYR A 203 -2.56 1.24 15.06
C TYR A 203 -3.97 1.01 15.60
N GLN A 204 -4.73 2.08 15.83
CA GLN A 204 -6.12 2.00 16.30
C GLN A 204 -7.05 1.38 15.23
N ALA A 205 -6.99 1.88 13.99
CA ALA A 205 -7.90 1.48 12.92
C ALA A 205 -7.75 0.01 12.52
N PHE A 206 -6.56 -0.56 12.64
CA PHE A 206 -6.27 -1.93 12.19
C PHE A 206 -5.93 -2.89 13.33
N GLY A 207 -5.94 -2.45 14.58
CA GLY A 207 -5.65 -3.28 15.75
C GLY A 207 -4.24 -3.85 15.73
N TYR A 208 -3.24 -2.97 15.71
CA TYR A 208 -1.81 -3.30 15.87
C TYR A 208 -1.27 -2.81 17.22
#